data_AF-A0A813F2G0-F1
#
_entry.id   AF-A0A813F2G0-F1
#
_cell.length_a   1.000
_cell.length_b   1.000
_cell.length_c   1.000
_cell.angle_alpha   90.00
_cell.angle_beta   90.00
_cell.angle_gamma   90.00
#
_symmetry.space_group_name_H-M   'P 1'
#
loop_
_entity.id
_entity.type
_entity.pdbx_description
1 polymer ?
#
loop_
_entity_poly.entity_id
_entity_poly.type
_entity_poly.pdbx_seq_one_letter_code
_entity_poly.pdbx_strand_id
1 'polypeptide(L)'
;DYHDPDPIDHMPRMKLLKERGQTWVVSQDPPKSMKELFGCHQDHLPFFPRQRLLIWGNTKLLMKAEYLFFYIPTVIILGLCIPAFTTIYALEEVVATTMTVKVTGRQWYWVYEVESPTDDGDDDDDE
;
A
#
# COMPACT_ATOMS: atom_id res chain seq x y z
N ASP A 1 -10.74 4.66 75.71
CA ASP A 1 -9.92 4.05 74.64
C ASP A 1 -9.07 5.08 73.95
N TYR A 2 -7.78 5.09 74.29
CA TYR A 2 -6.71 5.85 73.63
C TYR A 2 -6.20 5.05 72.42
N HIS A 3 -7.12 4.62 71.55
CA HIS A 3 -6.72 4.07 70.27
C HIS A 3 -6.63 5.24 69.30
N ASP A 4 -5.44 5.46 68.72
CA ASP A 4 -5.33 6.33 67.56
C ASP A 4 -6.40 5.90 66.55
N PRO A 5 -7.16 6.84 65.97
CA PRO A 5 -8.15 6.49 64.98
C PRO A 5 -7.46 5.72 63.85
N ASP A 6 -8.10 4.65 63.38
CA ASP A 6 -7.53 3.83 62.33
C ASP A 6 -7.17 4.74 61.13
N PRO A 7 -5.96 4.61 60.55
CA PRO A 7 -5.54 5.45 59.42
C PRO A 7 -6.50 5.37 58.22
N ILE A 8 -7.29 4.29 58.19
CA ILE A 8 -8.31 3.97 57.19
C ILE A 8 -9.57 4.84 57.35
N ASP A 9 -9.84 5.39 58.54
CA ASP A 9 -10.99 6.28 58.73
C ASP A 9 -10.74 7.70 58.19
N HIS A 10 -9.47 8.07 58.00
CA HIS A 10 -9.07 9.38 57.48
C HIS A 10 -8.78 9.40 55.97
N MET A 11 -8.87 8.25 55.28
CA MET A 11 -8.75 8.24 53.81
C MET A 11 -10.06 8.69 53.14
N PRO A 12 -9.98 9.49 52.05
CA PRO A 12 -11.17 9.90 51.32
C PRO A 12 -11.88 8.68 50.71
N ARG A 13 -13.17 8.47 51.02
CA ARG A 13 -13.93 7.28 50.57
C ARG A 13 -14.00 7.18 49.05
N MET A 14 -13.45 6.10 48.50
CA MET A 14 -13.41 5.87 47.06
C MET A 14 -14.82 5.79 46.45
N LYS A 15 -15.10 6.61 45.43
CA LYS A 15 -16.41 6.64 44.75
C LYS A 15 -16.42 5.60 43.63
N LEU A 16 -17.19 4.54 43.83
CA LEU A 16 -17.33 3.44 42.86
C LEU A 16 -18.57 3.66 42.00
N LEU A 17 -18.42 3.65 40.68
CA LEU A 17 -19.52 3.69 39.71
C LEU A 17 -19.57 2.37 38.92
N LYS A 18 -20.75 1.76 38.83
CA LYS A 18 -20.98 0.57 38.01
C LYS A 18 -21.65 0.97 36.70
N GLU A 19 -20.93 0.82 35.59
CA GLU A 19 -21.48 1.03 34.25
C GLU A 19 -21.20 -0.18 33.37
N ARG A 20 -22.23 -0.64 32.65
CA ARG A 20 -22.15 -1.75 31.67
C ARG A 20 -21.50 -3.03 32.23
N GLY A 21 -21.73 -3.32 33.51
CA GLY A 21 -21.19 -4.51 34.19
C GLY A 21 -19.74 -4.38 34.69
N GLN A 22 -19.07 -3.24 34.45
CA GLN A 22 -17.72 -2.96 34.93
C GLN A 22 -17.76 -1.91 36.05
N THR A 23 -16.95 -2.11 37.09
CA THR A 23 -16.87 -1.19 38.25
C THR A 23 -15.66 -0.29 38.07
N TRP A 24 -15.88 1.03 38.13
CA TRP A 24 -14.86 2.06 37.96
C TRP A 24 -14.64 2.81 39.27
N VAL A 25 -13.39 3.12 39.57
CA VAL A 25 -13.03 4.10 40.59
C VAL A 25 -13.08 5.47 39.94
N VAL A 26 -13.98 6.33 40.40
CA VAL A 26 -14.17 7.67 39.86
C VAL A 26 -13.63 8.69 40.85
N SER A 27 -13.07 9.79 40.32
CA SER A 27 -12.67 10.95 41.11
C SER A 27 -13.80 11.40 42.04
N GLN A 28 -13.46 11.79 43.28
CA GLN A 28 -14.39 12.34 44.27
C GLN A 28 -15.19 13.51 43.67
N ASP A 29 -14.48 14.38 42.96
CA ASP A 29 -15.06 15.48 42.21
C ASP A 29 -15.47 14.97 40.83
N PRO A 30 -16.77 15.04 40.46
CA PRO A 30 -17.17 14.79 39.08
C PRO A 30 -16.44 15.79 38.17
N PRO A 31 -16.08 15.42 36.93
CA PRO A 31 -15.48 16.35 35.99
C PRO A 31 -16.46 17.50 35.79
N LYS A 32 -16.14 18.66 36.36
CA LYS A 32 -16.92 19.89 36.23
C LYS A 32 -17.05 20.22 34.76
N SER A 33 -18.24 20.62 34.35
CA SER A 33 -18.50 20.99 32.96
C SER A 33 -17.60 22.17 32.55
N MET A 34 -17.29 22.29 31.25
CA MET A 34 -16.48 23.40 30.72
C MET A 34 -17.03 24.79 31.15
N LYS A 35 -18.35 24.86 31.37
CA LYS A 35 -19.08 26.02 31.91
C LYS A 35 -18.66 26.36 33.34
N GLU A 36 -18.59 25.37 34.22
CA GLU A 36 -18.16 25.57 35.62
C GLU A 36 -16.65 25.81 35.74
N LEU A 37 -15.84 25.24 34.84
CA LEU A 37 -14.38 25.37 34.92
C LEU A 37 -13.84 26.67 34.31
N PHE A 38 -14.40 27.08 33.16
CA PHE A 38 -13.87 28.18 32.34
C PHE A 38 -14.88 29.30 32.11
N GLY A 39 -16.06 29.26 32.75
CA GLY A 39 -17.11 30.27 32.60
C GLY A 39 -17.71 30.35 31.19
N CYS A 40 -17.36 29.41 30.30
CA CYS A 40 -17.82 29.43 28.92
C CYS A 40 -19.20 28.76 28.81
N HIS A 41 -20.24 29.54 28.54
CA HIS A 41 -21.58 29.03 28.30
C HIS A 41 -21.64 28.31 26.95
N GLN A 42 -21.77 26.98 26.97
CA GLN A 42 -21.94 26.14 25.76
C GLN A 42 -23.36 25.58 25.66
N ASP A 43 -24.37 26.37 26.03
CA ASP A 43 -25.77 25.92 26.11
C ASP A 43 -26.47 25.90 24.72
N HIS A 44 -25.87 26.55 23.71
CA HIS A 44 -26.44 26.69 22.35
C HIS A 44 -25.35 26.65 21.25
N LEU A 45 -24.44 25.70 21.34
CA LEU A 45 -23.60 25.35 20.19
C LEU A 45 -24.26 24.16 19.50
N PRO A 46 -24.64 24.26 18.21
CA PRO A 46 -24.98 23.06 17.46
C PRO A 46 -23.77 22.15 17.54
N PHE A 47 -23.95 21.00 18.20
CA PHE A 47 -22.93 19.98 18.31
C PHE A 47 -22.81 19.33 16.93
N PHE A 48 -22.16 20.02 16.00
CA PHE A 48 -21.50 19.36 14.90
C PHE A 48 -20.31 18.65 15.55
N PRO A 49 -20.37 17.33 15.83
CA PRO A 49 -19.12 16.65 16.07
C PRO A 49 -18.27 17.00 14.85
N ARG A 50 -17.09 17.59 15.05
CA ARG A 50 -16.09 17.61 13.97
C ARG A 50 -15.71 16.14 13.76
N GLN A 51 -16.55 15.40 13.05
CA GLN A 51 -16.16 14.20 12.34
C GLN A 51 -15.28 14.70 11.19
N ARG A 52 -14.09 15.20 11.56
CA ARG A 52 -12.98 15.25 10.64
C ARG A 52 -12.93 13.83 10.08
N LEU A 53 -13.11 13.68 8.78
CA LEU A 53 -12.93 12.41 8.07
C LEU A 53 -11.54 11.92 8.42
N LEU A 54 -11.45 11.16 9.51
CA LEU A 54 -10.23 10.61 10.06
C LEU A 54 -9.99 9.35 9.25
N ILE A 55 -9.53 9.54 8.01
CA ILE A 55 -9.00 8.47 7.16
C ILE A 55 -8.01 7.63 7.98
N TRP A 56 -7.21 8.31 8.81
CA TRP A 56 -6.24 7.71 9.73
C TRP A 56 -6.83 7.03 10.98
N GLY A 57 -8.08 7.31 11.35
CA GLY A 57 -8.74 6.67 12.50
C GLY A 57 -9.60 5.46 12.12
N ASN A 58 -9.91 5.29 10.83
CA ASN A 58 -10.76 4.21 10.35
C ASN A 58 -9.93 3.07 9.74
N THR A 59 -9.49 2.15 10.61
CA THR A 59 -8.69 0.97 10.23
C THR A 59 -9.37 0.10 9.18
N LYS A 60 -10.71 0.04 9.15
CA LYS A 60 -11.46 -0.74 8.16
C LYS A 60 -11.37 -0.15 6.75
N LEU A 61 -11.30 1.18 6.61
CA LEU A 61 -11.12 1.82 5.29
C LEU A 61 -9.67 1.72 4.82
N LEU A 62 -8.71 1.92 5.72
CA LEU A 62 -7.30 1.84 5.40
C LEU A 62 -6.93 0.44 4.88
N MET A 63 -7.37 -0.62 5.55
CA MET A 63 -7.13 -2.01 5.14
C MET A 63 -7.76 -2.35 3.77
N LYS A 64 -8.94 -1.78 3.46
CA LYS A 64 -9.58 -1.96 2.15
C LYS A 64 -8.81 -1.26 1.03
N ALA A 65 -8.33 -0.04 1.28
CA ALA A 65 -7.49 0.68 0.33
C ALA A 65 -6.15 -0.04 0.14
N GLU A 66 -5.58 -0.59 1.21
CA GLU A 66 -4.34 -1.36 1.19
C GLU A 66 -4.43 -2.60 0.31
N TYR A 67 -5.50 -3.37 0.51
CA TYR A 67 -5.82 -4.51 -0.34
C TYR A 67 -5.99 -4.07 -1.80
N LEU A 68 -6.79 -3.03 -2.06
CA LEU A 68 -7.05 -2.56 -3.43
C LEU A 68 -5.76 -2.16 -4.14
N PHE A 69 -4.89 -1.36 -3.50
CA PHE A 69 -3.65 -0.91 -4.14
C PHE A 69 -2.64 -2.03 -4.32
N PHE A 70 -2.69 -3.14 -3.56
CA PHE A 70 -1.83 -4.29 -3.79
C PHE A 70 -2.29 -5.12 -5.01
N TYR A 71 -3.61 -5.35 -5.13
CA TYR A 71 -4.16 -6.20 -6.20
C TYR A 71 -4.26 -5.52 -7.57
N ILE A 72 -4.53 -4.21 -7.61
CA ILE A 72 -4.59 -3.48 -8.88
C ILE A 72 -3.28 -3.58 -9.69
N PRO A 73 -2.09 -3.21 -9.16
CA PRO A 73 -0.85 -3.25 -9.91
C PRO A 73 -0.40 -4.68 -10.22
N THR A 74 -0.67 -5.65 -9.36
CA THR A 74 -0.33 -7.05 -9.64
C THR A 74 -1.12 -7.60 -10.83
N VAL A 75 -2.42 -7.31 -10.93
CA VAL A 75 -3.24 -7.70 -12.09
C VAL A 75 -2.79 -7.00 -13.37
N ILE A 76 -2.43 -5.71 -13.31
CA ILE A 76 -1.90 -4.97 -14.46
C ILE A 76 -0.61 -5.62 -14.99
N ILE A 77 0.32 -5.97 -14.10
CA ILE A 77 1.58 -6.61 -14.48
C ILE A 77 1.32 -7.98 -15.10
N LEU A 78 0.43 -8.80 -14.51
CA LEU A 78 0.06 -10.10 -15.09
C LEU A 78 -0.56 -9.97 -16.48
N GLY A 79 -1.40 -8.94 -16.70
CA GLY A 79 -1.98 -8.65 -18.00
C GLY A 79 -0.93 -8.27 -19.06
N LEU A 80 0.10 -7.51 -18.68
CA LEU A 80 1.22 -7.15 -19.57
C LEU A 80 2.19 -8.30 -19.82
N CYS A 81 2.30 -9.23 -18.87
CA CYS A 81 3.21 -10.35 -18.92
C CYS A 81 2.90 -11.32 -20.07
N ILE A 82 1.61 -11.55 -20.36
CA ILE A 82 1.16 -12.43 -21.43
C ILE A 82 1.68 -11.98 -22.80
N PRO A 83 1.36 -10.77 -23.32
CA PRO A 83 1.85 -10.34 -24.63
C PRO A 83 3.38 -10.18 -24.65
N ALA A 84 4.00 -9.74 -23.54
CA ALA A 84 5.45 -9.60 -23.47
C ALA A 84 6.18 -10.93 -23.69
N PHE A 85 5.72 -12.01 -23.05
CA PHE A 85 6.29 -13.34 -23.28
C PHE A 85 6.06 -13.85 -24.69
N THR A 86 4.86 -13.68 -25.25
CA THR A 86 4.62 -14.10 -26.65
C THR A 86 5.57 -13.41 -27.64
N THR A 87 5.84 -12.11 -27.45
CA THR A 87 6.75 -11.36 -28.29
C THR A 87 8.19 -11.84 -28.15
N ILE A 88 8.65 -12.10 -26.92
CA ILE A 88 10.00 -12.60 -26.69
C ILE A 88 10.18 -13.97 -27.36
N TYR A 89 9.22 -14.89 -27.19
CA TYR A 89 9.29 -16.18 -27.85
C TYR A 89 9.25 -16.07 -29.39
N ALA A 90 8.47 -15.14 -29.93
CA ALA A 90 8.43 -14.90 -31.37
C ALA A 90 9.74 -14.30 -31.93
N LEU A 91 10.50 -13.54 -31.12
CA LEU A 91 11.79 -12.98 -31.51
C LEU A 91 12.93 -14.01 -31.44
N GLU A 92 12.85 -14.96 -30.50
CA GLU A 92 13.81 -16.07 -30.37
C GLU A 92 13.67 -17.11 -31.50
N GLU A 93 12.50 -17.19 -32.13
CA GLU A 93 12.30 -18.06 -33.28
C GLU A 93 13.07 -17.51 -34.50
N VAL A 94 14.29 -18.04 -34.71
CA VAL A 94 15.10 -17.74 -35.89
C VAL A 94 14.42 -18.37 -37.12
N VAL A 95 13.64 -17.57 -37.83
CA VAL A 95 13.06 -17.93 -39.12
C VAL A 95 14.19 -18.14 -40.13
N ALA A 96 14.04 -19.14 -41.02
CA ALA A 96 14.98 -19.38 -42.11
C ALA A 96 15.19 -18.09 -42.94
N THR A 97 16.36 -17.48 -42.80
CA THR A 97 16.75 -16.25 -43.48
C THR A 97 17.26 -16.55 -44.88
N THR A 98 16.73 -15.86 -45.90
CA THR A 98 17.20 -15.96 -47.29
C THR A 98 18.57 -15.32 -47.52
N MET A 99 19.00 -14.42 -46.64
CA MET A 99 20.26 -13.67 -46.74
C MET A 99 20.79 -13.40 -45.33
N THR A 100 22.10 -13.61 -45.13
CA THR A 100 22.78 -13.32 -43.87
C THR A 100 23.73 -12.14 -44.06
N VAL A 101 23.65 -11.16 -43.15
CA VAL A 101 24.55 -10.00 -43.13
C VAL A 101 25.32 -10.00 -41.82
N LYS A 102 26.64 -10.11 -41.92
CA LYS A 102 27.54 -10.02 -40.78
C LYS A 102 27.92 -8.56 -40.55
N VAL A 103 27.58 -8.05 -39.37
CA VAL A 103 27.86 -6.67 -38.97
C VAL A 103 28.98 -6.65 -37.92
N THR A 104 30.11 -6.02 -38.24
CA THR A 104 31.25 -5.83 -37.33
C THR A 104 31.34 -4.38 -36.86
N GLY A 105 31.22 -4.15 -35.56
CA GLY A 105 31.41 -2.83 -34.95
C GLY A 105 32.89 -2.50 -34.73
N ARG A 106 33.33 -1.33 -35.20
CA ARG A 106 34.66 -0.75 -34.92
C ARG A 106 34.49 0.63 -34.29
N GLN A 107 35.56 1.25 -33.81
CA GLN A 107 35.48 2.55 -33.15
C GLN A 107 34.90 3.62 -34.11
N TRP A 108 33.65 4.00 -33.86
CA TRP A 108 32.83 4.97 -34.60
C TRP A 108 32.43 4.59 -36.03
N TYR A 109 32.55 3.31 -36.43
CA TYR A 109 32.01 2.86 -37.71
C TYR A 109 31.62 1.38 -37.69
N TRP A 110 30.78 1.01 -38.66
CA TRP A 110 30.27 -0.36 -38.84
C TRP A 110 30.73 -0.89 -40.19
N VAL A 111 31.13 -2.16 -40.23
CA VAL A 111 31.51 -2.90 -41.44
C VAL A 111 30.46 -3.97 -41.69
N TYR A 112 29.93 -4.04 -42.91
CA TYR A 112 28.89 -4.97 -43.32
C TYR A 112 29.46 -5.95 -44.36
N GLU A 113 29.34 -7.25 -44.09
CA GLU A 113 29.71 -8.33 -45.01
C GLU A 113 28.42 -9.10 -45.37
N VAL A 114 28.12 -9.23 -46.66
CA VAL A 114 26.96 -9.96 -47.16
C VAL A 114 27.41 -11.36 -47.57
N GLU A 115 26.82 -12.39 -46.97
CA GLU A 115 26.94 -13.76 -47.43
C GLU A 115 25.75 -14.02 -48.35
N SER A 116 25.97 -14.00 -49.68
CA SER A 116 24.95 -14.45 -50.63
C SER A 116 24.86 -15.98 -50.55
N PRO A 117 23.67 -16.58 -50.53
CA PRO A 117 23.54 -17.97 -50.94
C PRO A 117 24.15 -18.08 -52.33
N THR A 118 25.18 -18.90 -52.49
CA THR A 118 25.63 -19.29 -53.82
C THR A 118 24.44 -19.94 -54.50
N ASP A 119 24.03 -19.38 -55.64
CA ASP A 119 23.37 -20.15 -56.67
C ASP A 119 24.43 -21.18 -57.08
N ASP A 120 24.43 -22.33 -56.42
CA ASP A 120 25.15 -23.50 -56.87
C ASP A 120 24.47 -23.87 -58.20
N GLY A 121 24.98 -23.27 -59.28
CA GLY A 121 24.60 -23.61 -60.64
C GLY A 121 24.94 -25.07 -60.87
N ASP A 122 23.96 -25.93 -60.63
CA ASP A 122 23.90 -27.22 -61.28
C ASP A 122 23.85 -26.95 -62.80
N ASP A 123 24.90 -27.43 -63.45
CA ASP A 123 24.95 -28.00 -64.79
C ASP A 123 24.41 -27.19 -65.98
N ASP A 124 25.34 -26.86 -66.88
CA ASP A 124 25.29 -27.11 -68.34
C ASP A 124 25.94 -25.91 -69.07
N ASP A 125 27.14 -26.12 -69.64
CA ASP A 125 27.56 -25.59 -70.95
C ASP A 125 29.01 -26.02 -71.26
N ASP A 126 29.12 -27.01 -72.16
CA ASP A 126 30.13 -27.21 -73.21
C ASP A 126 31.64 -27.36 -72.86
N GLU A 127 32.16 -28.60 -72.82
CA GLU A 127 32.96 -29.24 -73.91
C GLU A 127 33.33 -30.71 -73.59
#